data_AF-A0A498FFE2-F1
#
_entry.id   AF-A0A498FFE2-F1
#
_cell.length_a   1.000
_cell.length_b   1.000
_cell.length_c   1.000
_cell.angle_alpha   90.00
_cell.angle_beta   90.00
_cell.angle_gamma   90.00
#
_symmetry.space_group_name_H-M   'P 1'
#
loop_
_entity.id
_entity.type
_entity.pdbx_description
1 polymer ?
#
loop_
_entity_poly.entity_id
_entity_poly.type
_entity_poly.pdbx_seq_one_letter_code
_entity_poly.pdbx_strand_id
1 'polypeptide(L)'
;MSHRILLLGAPGAGKGTQSAKLADEYGVEHVTTGDALRANKEMETEYGTPKSFMDAGELVPDPVVNEIVKAALEDADGFVLDGYPRNLDQAEYLSEITDLDAVILLDVDEEVLVDRLTGRRVCDDCGANYHVDFQPPEEPGVCDECGGDLVQREDDTEETARERLEVFYDNTEPVVDHFRDEGVLVEVDGEATPDEVFERIRDVVEN
;
A
#
# COMPACT_ATOMS: atom_id res chain seq x y z
N MET A 1 16.04 16.84 3.36
CA MET A 1 14.70 17.43 3.50
C MET A 1 13.79 16.27 3.83
N SER A 2 12.78 16.44 4.66
CA SER A 2 11.84 15.35 4.89
C SER A 2 10.85 15.31 3.73
N HIS A 3 10.61 14.11 3.18
CA HIS A 3 9.75 13.91 2.01
C HIS A 3 8.38 13.39 2.46
N ARG A 4 7.31 13.90 1.83
CA ARG A 4 5.92 13.48 2.02
C ARG A 4 5.39 12.93 0.70
N ILE A 5 5.48 11.61 0.55
CA ILE A 5 5.20 10.92 -0.71
C ILE A 5 3.91 10.13 -0.56
N LEU A 6 3.01 10.26 -1.52
CA LEU A 6 1.85 9.38 -1.67
C LEU A 6 2.09 8.39 -2.80
N LEU A 7 2.01 7.09 -2.50
CA LEU A 7 2.11 6.03 -3.48
C LEU A 7 0.74 5.37 -3.73
N LEU A 8 0.25 5.51 -4.95
CA LEU A 8 -0.99 4.93 -5.46
C LEU A 8 -0.69 3.76 -6.40
N GLY A 9 -1.72 2.93 -6.62
CA GLY A 9 -1.64 1.78 -7.52
C GLY A 9 -2.54 0.64 -7.06
N ALA A 10 -2.91 -0.22 -7.99
CA ALA A 10 -3.78 -1.35 -7.71
C ALA A 10 -3.13 -2.39 -6.76
N PRO A 11 -3.92 -3.26 -6.10
CA PRO A 11 -3.39 -4.43 -5.42
C PRO A 11 -2.48 -5.25 -6.35
N GLY A 12 -1.28 -5.61 -5.90
CA GLY A 12 -0.29 -6.30 -6.74
C GLY A 12 0.67 -5.38 -7.51
N ALA A 13 0.47 -4.06 -7.52
CA ALA A 13 1.33 -3.13 -8.25
C ALA A 13 2.76 -2.97 -7.66
N GLY A 14 3.03 -3.54 -6.49
CA GLY A 14 4.35 -3.46 -5.84
C GLY A 14 4.53 -2.29 -4.86
N LYS A 15 3.44 -1.59 -4.49
CA LYS A 15 3.47 -0.43 -3.58
C LYS A 15 4.27 -0.68 -2.30
N GLY A 16 3.93 -1.70 -1.52
CA GLY A 16 4.62 -1.97 -0.25
C GLY A 16 6.13 -2.18 -0.39
N THR A 17 6.58 -2.80 -1.49
CA THR A 17 8.02 -2.95 -1.79
C THR A 17 8.66 -1.59 -2.04
N GLN A 18 8.03 -0.75 -2.86
CA GLN A 18 8.56 0.57 -3.19
C GLN A 18 8.50 1.53 -1.99
N SER A 19 7.39 1.54 -1.24
CA SER A 19 7.22 2.36 -0.06
C SER A 19 8.25 2.05 1.02
N ALA A 20 8.55 0.76 1.25
CA ALA A 20 9.59 0.35 2.19
C ALA A 20 10.98 0.84 1.75
N LYS A 21 11.31 0.72 0.47
CA LYS A 21 12.59 1.21 -0.08
C LYS A 21 12.71 2.74 0.04
N LEU A 22 11.65 3.47 -0.29
CA LEU A 22 11.62 4.95 -0.21
C LEU A 22 11.75 5.43 1.24
N ALA A 23 11.07 4.77 2.17
CA ALA A 23 11.16 5.09 3.60
C ALA A 23 12.59 4.90 4.13
N ASP A 24 13.27 3.81 3.75
CA ASP A 24 14.66 3.55 4.11
C ASP A 24 15.62 4.58 3.48
N GLU A 25 15.50 4.84 2.17
CA GLU A 25 16.36 5.77 1.43
C GLU A 25 16.30 7.19 2.00
N TYR A 26 15.10 7.69 2.29
CA TYR A 26 14.91 9.05 2.76
C TYR A 26 14.88 9.18 4.29
N GLY A 27 14.95 8.07 5.02
CA GLY A 27 14.87 8.05 6.47
C GLY A 27 13.55 8.62 7.01
N VAL A 28 12.44 8.31 6.35
CA VAL A 28 11.08 8.77 6.69
C VAL A 28 10.19 7.60 7.10
N GLU A 29 9.03 7.87 7.68
CA GLU A 29 8.13 6.81 8.14
C GLU A 29 7.37 6.15 6.97
N HIS A 30 7.32 4.82 6.95
CA HIS A 30 6.40 4.10 6.07
C HIS A 30 5.04 3.97 6.75
N VAL A 31 4.07 4.76 6.29
CA VAL A 31 2.74 4.82 6.89
C VAL A 31 1.77 4.01 6.04
N THR A 32 1.29 2.89 6.59
CA THR A 32 0.19 2.12 5.99
C THR A 32 -1.06 2.23 6.84
N THR A 33 -2.24 2.24 6.22
CA THR A 33 -3.52 2.24 6.95
C THR A 33 -3.63 1.04 7.91
N GLY A 34 -3.11 -0.12 7.49
CA GLY A 34 -3.13 -1.34 8.31
C GLY A 34 -2.27 -1.21 9.57
N ASP A 35 -1.06 -0.67 9.45
CA ASP A 35 -0.17 -0.45 10.59
C ASP A 35 -0.67 0.68 11.48
N ALA A 36 -1.16 1.78 10.89
CA ALA A 36 -1.74 2.88 11.62
C ALA A 36 -2.94 2.42 12.47
N LEU A 37 -3.84 1.59 11.91
CA LEU A 37 -4.95 0.99 12.65
C LEU A 37 -4.48 0.08 13.78
N ARG A 38 -3.44 -0.75 13.56
CA ARG A 38 -2.88 -1.63 14.59
C ARG A 38 -2.20 -0.86 15.71
N ALA A 39 -1.43 0.18 15.39
CA ALA A 39 -0.72 1.04 16.33
C ALA A 39 -1.69 1.85 17.20
N ASN A 40 -2.80 2.32 16.60
CA ASN A 40 -3.79 3.17 17.25
C ASN A 40 -5.09 2.43 17.60
N LYS A 41 -5.04 1.10 17.76
CA LYS A 41 -6.25 0.28 17.93
C LYS A 41 -7.11 0.66 19.13
N GLU A 42 -6.53 1.28 20.15
CA GLU A 42 -7.21 1.72 21.37
C GLU A 42 -7.54 3.24 21.38
N MET A 43 -7.25 3.96 20.29
CA MET A 43 -7.58 5.37 20.15
C MET A 43 -9.09 5.56 20.14
N GLU A 44 -9.59 6.40 21.05
CA GLU A 44 -11.01 6.74 21.15
C GLU A 44 -11.35 7.80 20.09
N THR A 45 -12.26 7.46 19.17
CA THR A 45 -12.87 8.42 18.25
C THR A 45 -14.35 8.62 18.58
N GLU A 46 -14.99 9.62 17.97
CA GLU A 46 -16.46 9.81 18.08
C GLU A 46 -17.25 8.56 17.64
N TYR A 47 -16.68 7.75 16.74
CA TYR A 47 -17.34 6.60 16.12
C TYR A 47 -16.96 5.26 16.76
N GLY A 48 -16.11 5.26 17.79
CA GLY A 48 -15.60 4.06 18.46
C GLY A 48 -14.08 3.90 18.30
N THR A 49 -13.58 2.72 18.67
CA THR A 49 -12.15 2.39 18.56
C THR A 49 -11.90 1.52 17.33
N PRO A 50 -10.76 1.61 16.64
CA PRO A 50 -10.46 0.68 15.55
C PRO A 50 -10.57 -0.79 15.98
N LYS A 51 -10.12 -1.10 17.21
CA LYS A 51 -10.22 -2.43 17.80
C LYS A 51 -11.65 -2.98 17.83
N SER A 52 -12.66 -2.17 18.14
CA SER A 52 -14.04 -2.68 18.23
C SER A 52 -14.58 -3.16 16.88
N PHE A 53 -14.22 -2.50 15.79
CA PHE A 53 -14.60 -2.93 14.44
C PHE A 53 -13.79 -4.16 14.01
N MET A 54 -12.47 -4.15 14.25
CA MET A 54 -11.59 -5.26 13.92
C MET A 54 -11.97 -6.56 14.67
N ASP A 55 -12.25 -6.48 15.97
CA ASP A 55 -12.66 -7.62 16.80
C ASP A 55 -14.04 -8.17 16.36
N ALA A 56 -14.90 -7.32 15.78
CA ALA A 56 -16.18 -7.71 15.21
C ALA A 56 -16.09 -8.28 13.78
N GLY A 57 -14.91 -8.22 13.15
CA GLY A 57 -14.75 -8.56 11.73
C GLY A 57 -15.42 -7.58 10.78
N GLU A 58 -15.71 -6.36 11.25
CA GLU A 58 -16.34 -5.29 10.48
C GLU A 58 -15.27 -4.41 9.82
N LEU A 59 -15.62 -3.80 8.69
CA LEU A 59 -14.78 -2.78 8.07
C LEU A 59 -14.73 -1.54 8.96
N VAL A 60 -13.53 -1.00 9.16
CA VAL A 60 -13.35 0.24 9.91
C VAL A 60 -13.91 1.40 9.08
N PRO A 61 -14.85 2.21 9.61
CA PRO A 61 -15.45 3.31 8.86
C PRO A 61 -14.43 4.40 8.51
N ASP A 62 -14.63 5.07 7.36
CA ASP A 62 -13.75 6.13 6.87
C ASP A 62 -13.45 7.23 7.89
N PRO A 63 -14.42 7.77 8.65
CA PRO A 63 -14.13 8.79 9.66
C PRO A 63 -13.15 8.32 10.75
N VAL A 64 -13.17 7.03 11.09
CA VAL A 64 -12.20 6.45 12.02
C VAL A 64 -10.84 6.35 11.34
N VAL A 65 -10.79 5.82 10.12
CA VAL A 65 -9.56 5.70 9.34
C VAL A 65 -8.87 7.06 9.17
N ASN A 66 -9.64 8.11 8.87
CA ASN A 66 -9.17 9.49 8.71
C ASN A 66 -8.47 9.99 9.97
N GLU A 67 -9.10 9.86 11.15
CA GLU A 67 -8.48 10.30 12.41
C GLU A 67 -7.23 9.48 12.77
N ILE A 68 -7.22 8.19 12.45
CA ILE A 68 -6.05 7.33 12.65
C ILE A 68 -4.89 7.73 11.74
N VAL A 69 -5.16 7.99 10.46
CA VAL A 69 -4.14 8.44 9.51
C VAL A 69 -3.61 9.80 9.93
N LYS A 70 -4.49 10.75 10.28
CA LYS A 70 -4.09 12.05 10.79
C LYS A 70 -3.15 11.93 11.99
N ALA A 71 -3.49 11.10 12.98
CA ALA A 71 -2.64 10.88 14.15
C ALA A 71 -1.28 10.26 13.77
N ALA A 72 -1.24 9.37 12.77
CA ALA A 72 0.00 8.78 12.27
C ALA A 72 0.89 9.79 11.52
N LEU A 73 0.30 10.82 10.90
CA LEU A 73 1.03 11.84 10.14
C LEU A 73 1.42 13.06 10.99
N GLU A 74 0.72 13.34 12.10
CA GLU A 74 0.87 14.58 12.89
C GLU A 74 2.29 14.76 13.46
N ASP A 75 2.92 13.69 13.93
CA ASP A 75 4.26 13.70 14.52
C ASP A 75 5.38 13.31 13.53
N ALA A 76 5.01 12.95 12.28
CA ALA A 76 5.97 12.48 11.29
C ALA A 76 6.69 13.66 10.62
N ASP A 77 8.02 13.73 10.74
CA ASP A 77 8.82 14.74 10.03
C ASP A 77 8.66 14.61 8.50
N GLY A 78 8.47 13.38 8.01
CA GLY A 78 8.13 13.02 6.63
C GLY A 78 7.61 11.58 6.57
N PHE A 79 7.02 11.19 5.44
CA PHE A 79 6.40 9.89 5.29
C PHE A 79 6.34 9.40 3.84
N VAL A 80 6.20 8.09 3.69
CA VAL A 80 5.64 7.46 2.49
C VAL A 80 4.30 6.84 2.86
N LEU A 81 3.23 7.35 2.26
CA LEU A 81 1.87 6.93 2.52
C LEU A 81 1.43 5.87 1.49
N ASP A 82 1.05 4.68 1.97
CA ASP A 82 0.57 3.55 1.16
C ASP A 82 -0.76 3.02 1.69
N GLY A 83 -1.74 2.88 0.79
CA GLY A 83 -3.04 2.28 1.10
C GLY A 83 -4.09 3.25 1.65
N TYR A 84 -3.79 4.56 1.63
CA TYR A 84 -4.69 5.68 1.85
C TYR A 84 -4.27 6.82 0.91
N PRO A 85 -5.18 7.55 0.24
CA PRO A 85 -6.63 7.42 0.29
C PRO A 85 -7.16 6.30 -0.61
N ARG A 86 -8.36 5.78 -0.31
CA ARG A 86 -9.04 4.71 -1.05
C ARG A 86 -10.33 5.14 -1.74
N ASN A 87 -10.79 6.37 -1.46
CA ASN A 87 -11.94 7.01 -2.08
C ASN A 87 -11.77 8.54 -2.03
N LEU A 88 -12.65 9.26 -2.71
CA LEU A 88 -12.57 10.73 -2.82
C LEU A 88 -12.70 11.44 -1.47
N ASP A 89 -13.60 11.00 -0.59
CA ASP A 89 -13.77 11.63 0.74
C ASP A 89 -12.48 11.56 1.56
N GLN A 90 -11.74 10.46 1.45
CA GLN A 90 -10.41 10.31 2.05
C GLN A 90 -9.35 11.18 1.37
N ALA A 91 -9.42 11.37 0.05
CA ALA A 91 -8.49 12.22 -0.69
C ALA A 91 -8.68 13.71 -0.32
N GLU A 92 -9.93 14.16 -0.24
CA GLU A 92 -10.29 15.50 0.24
C GLU A 92 -9.78 15.71 1.66
N TYR A 93 -10.03 14.76 2.58
CA TYR A 93 -9.52 14.85 3.95
C TYR A 93 -7.99 14.88 4.01
N LEU A 94 -7.29 14.09 3.20
CA LEU A 94 -5.83 14.08 3.17
C LEU A 94 -5.27 15.47 2.86
N SER A 95 -5.85 16.16 1.88
CA SER A 95 -5.46 17.52 1.49
C SER A 95 -5.67 18.56 2.60
N GLU A 96 -6.57 18.31 3.54
CA GLU A 96 -6.81 19.21 4.67
C GLU A 96 -5.78 19.06 5.79
N ILE A 97 -5.15 17.88 5.91
CA ILE A 97 -4.28 17.55 7.04
C ILE A 97 -2.80 17.59 6.69
N THR A 98 -2.41 17.49 5.42
CA THR A 98 -1.01 17.50 5.02
C THR A 98 -0.81 17.93 3.56
N ASP A 99 0.34 18.52 3.27
CA ASP A 99 0.83 18.75 1.91
C ASP A 99 1.66 17.54 1.44
N LEU A 100 1.58 17.22 0.15
CA LEU A 100 2.36 16.16 -0.48
C LEU A 100 3.43 16.76 -1.40
N ASP A 101 4.65 16.26 -1.32
CA ASP A 101 5.75 16.65 -2.21
C ASP A 101 5.68 15.89 -3.55
N ALA A 102 5.18 14.65 -3.52
CA ALA A 102 5.02 13.81 -4.70
C ALA A 102 3.80 12.88 -4.57
N VAL A 103 3.03 12.76 -5.65
CA VAL A 103 1.95 11.78 -5.79
C VAL A 103 2.28 10.89 -6.98
N ILE A 104 2.45 9.59 -6.72
CA ILE A 104 3.01 8.66 -7.70
C ILE A 104 2.06 7.49 -7.89
N LEU A 105 1.67 7.19 -9.13
CA LEU A 105 0.91 6.01 -9.49
C LEU A 105 1.86 4.93 -10.04
N LEU A 106 1.82 3.74 -9.46
CA LEU A 106 2.39 2.54 -10.09
C LEU A 106 1.38 1.97 -11.07
N ASP A 107 1.62 2.23 -12.35
CA ASP A 107 0.79 1.76 -13.47
C ASP A 107 1.25 0.38 -13.92
N VAL A 108 0.32 -0.57 -13.96
CA VAL A 108 0.56 -1.99 -14.23
C VAL A 108 -0.69 -2.58 -14.88
N ASP A 109 -0.51 -3.32 -15.97
CA ASP A 109 -1.63 -3.95 -16.67
C ASP A 109 -2.38 -4.94 -15.75
N GLU A 110 -3.71 -5.00 -15.89
CA GLU A 110 -4.59 -5.83 -15.06
C GLU A 110 -4.17 -7.31 -15.02
N GLU A 111 -3.84 -7.88 -16.18
CA GLU A 111 -3.45 -9.29 -16.26
C GLU A 111 -2.12 -9.54 -15.54
N VAL A 112 -1.19 -8.57 -15.58
CA VAL A 112 0.07 -8.64 -14.80
C VAL A 112 -0.23 -8.55 -13.30
N LEU A 113 -1.20 -7.74 -12.88
CA LEU A 113 -1.64 -7.67 -11.48
C LEU A 113 -2.26 -8.99 -11.01
N VAL A 114 -3.10 -9.62 -11.83
CA VAL A 114 -3.69 -10.94 -11.54
C VAL A 114 -2.60 -12.00 -11.39
N ASP A 115 -1.64 -12.05 -12.32
CA ASP A 115 -0.50 -12.97 -12.23
C ASP A 115 0.30 -12.75 -10.95
N ARG A 116 0.57 -11.48 -10.59
CA ARG A 116 1.30 -11.11 -9.36
C ARG A 116 0.56 -11.51 -8.08
N LEU A 117 -0.76 -11.33 -8.05
CA LEU A 117 -1.58 -11.66 -6.89
C LEU A 117 -1.68 -13.18 -6.67
N THR A 118 -1.79 -13.95 -7.76
CA THR A 118 -1.89 -15.41 -7.71
C THR A 118 -0.53 -16.11 -7.51
N GLY A 119 0.56 -15.45 -7.89
CA GLY A 119 1.93 -15.93 -7.70
C GLY A 119 2.49 -15.79 -6.28
N ARG A 120 1.78 -15.10 -5.37
CA ARG A 120 2.22 -14.87 -4.00
C ARG A 120 2.32 -16.16 -3.19
N ARG A 121 3.36 -16.27 -2.37
CA ARG A 121 3.53 -17.31 -1.36
C ARG A 121 3.80 -16.69 0.01
N VAL A 122 3.35 -17.34 1.06
CA VAL A 122 3.60 -16.96 2.45
C VAL A 122 4.16 -18.16 3.21
N CYS A 123 5.11 -17.92 4.10
CA CYS A 123 5.54 -18.93 5.06
C CYS A 123 4.51 -19.06 6.18
N ASP A 124 4.01 -20.26 6.43
CA ASP A 124 3.04 -20.52 7.50
C ASP A 124 3.64 -20.34 8.90
N ASP A 125 4.96 -20.49 9.04
CA ASP A 125 5.64 -20.42 10.34
C ASP A 125 6.04 -18.99 10.74
N CYS A 126 6.61 -18.21 9.81
CA CYS A 126 7.13 -16.87 10.12
C CYS A 126 6.40 -15.72 9.41
N GLY A 127 5.53 -16.01 8.44
CA GLY A 127 4.80 -14.99 7.69
C GLY A 127 5.61 -14.27 6.60
N ALA A 128 6.86 -14.70 6.34
CA ALA A 128 7.67 -14.18 5.24
C ALA A 128 6.93 -14.32 3.90
N ASN A 129 7.06 -13.30 3.04
CA ASN A 129 6.37 -13.25 1.75
C ASN A 129 7.34 -13.52 0.61
N TYR A 130 6.88 -14.31 -0.35
CA TYR A 130 7.60 -14.71 -1.55
C TYR A 130 6.69 -14.56 -2.76
N HIS A 131 7.28 -14.64 -3.95
CA HIS A 131 6.56 -14.71 -5.20
C HIS A 131 7.24 -15.71 -6.12
N VAL A 132 6.47 -16.57 -6.79
CA VAL A 132 7.03 -17.65 -7.63
C VAL A 132 8.00 -17.18 -8.73
N ASP A 133 7.76 -16.00 -9.33
CA ASP A 133 8.65 -15.42 -10.36
C ASP A 133 9.57 -14.28 -9.88
N PHE A 134 9.04 -13.30 -9.14
CA PHE A 134 9.77 -12.05 -8.84
C PHE A 134 10.64 -12.09 -7.58
N GLN A 135 10.26 -12.92 -6.61
CA GLN A 135 10.99 -13.12 -5.36
C GLN A 135 10.88 -14.60 -4.97
N PRO A 136 11.41 -15.51 -5.81
CA PRO A 136 11.35 -16.93 -5.52
C PRO A 136 12.25 -17.24 -4.32
N PRO A 137 11.88 -18.24 -3.49
CA PRO A 137 12.80 -18.77 -2.51
C PRO A 137 14.04 -19.40 -3.18
N GLU A 138 15.13 -19.55 -2.44
CA GLU A 138 16.32 -20.27 -2.92
C GLU A 138 15.98 -21.73 -3.27
N GLU A 139 15.12 -22.36 -2.46
CA GLU A 139 14.58 -23.69 -2.71
C GLU A 139 13.04 -23.64 -2.84
N PRO A 140 12.45 -24.13 -3.96
CA PRO A 140 11.01 -24.06 -4.18
C PRO A 140 10.20 -24.71 -3.03
N GLY A 141 9.31 -23.91 -2.44
CA GLY A 141 8.44 -24.35 -1.34
C GLY A 141 9.05 -24.22 0.06
N VAL A 142 10.30 -23.76 0.19
CA VAL A 142 11.00 -23.63 1.46
C VAL A 142 11.29 -22.16 1.76
N CYS A 143 10.97 -21.72 2.97
CA CYS A 143 11.24 -20.36 3.43
C CYS A 143 12.74 -20.17 3.70
N ASP A 144 13.36 -19.18 3.07
CA ASP A 144 14.78 -18.86 3.26
C ASP A 144 15.08 -18.29 4.67
N GLU A 145 14.08 -17.71 5.34
CA GLU A 145 14.26 -17.12 6.67
C GLU A 145 14.25 -18.15 7.81
N CYS A 146 13.41 -19.18 7.71
CA CYS A 146 13.19 -20.12 8.83
C CYS A 146 13.18 -21.60 8.43
N GLY A 147 13.21 -21.92 7.14
CA GLY A 147 13.11 -23.28 6.61
C GLY A 147 11.70 -23.89 6.63
N GLY A 148 10.68 -23.10 7.00
CA GLY A 148 9.28 -23.52 7.00
C GLY A 148 8.68 -23.66 5.60
N ASP A 149 7.48 -24.24 5.51
CA ASP A 149 6.77 -24.44 4.24
C ASP A 149 6.21 -23.11 3.70
N LEU A 150 6.34 -22.92 2.38
CA LEU A 150 5.71 -21.82 1.65
C LEU A 150 4.42 -22.28 1.00
N VAL A 151 3.32 -21.62 1.34
CA VAL A 151 1.99 -21.92 0.83
C VAL A 151 1.41 -20.73 0.07
N GLN A 152 0.47 -21.03 -0.83
CA GLN A 152 -0.42 -20.01 -1.39
C GLN A 152 -1.58 -19.82 -0.43
N ARG A 153 -1.99 -18.57 -0.17
CA ARG A 153 -3.13 -18.33 0.71
C ARG A 153 -4.43 -18.69 0.02
N GLU A 154 -5.47 -18.97 0.80
CA GLU A 154 -6.80 -19.28 0.28
C GLU A 154 -7.40 -18.13 -0.55
N ASP A 155 -6.99 -16.90 -0.28
CA ASP A 155 -7.45 -15.67 -0.94
C ASP A 155 -6.56 -15.22 -2.12
N ASP A 156 -5.48 -15.96 -2.44
CA ASP A 156 -4.61 -15.67 -3.58
C ASP A 156 -5.09 -16.41 -4.86
N THR A 157 -6.42 -16.40 -5.11
CA THR A 157 -7.03 -16.97 -6.32
C THR A 157 -7.27 -15.92 -7.39
N GLU A 158 -7.40 -16.32 -8.66
CA GLU A 158 -7.75 -15.38 -9.74
C GLU A 158 -9.07 -14.67 -9.49
N GLU A 159 -10.09 -15.39 -9.00
CA GLU A 159 -11.40 -14.82 -8.67
C GLU A 159 -11.26 -13.70 -7.63
N THR A 160 -10.59 -13.99 -6.51
CA THR A 160 -10.35 -12.99 -5.45
C THR A 160 -9.44 -11.86 -5.92
N ALA A 161 -8.47 -12.13 -6.80
CA ALA A 161 -7.62 -11.09 -7.38
C ALA A 161 -8.46 -10.12 -8.23
N ARG A 162 -9.32 -10.61 -9.11
CA ARG A 162 -10.19 -9.77 -9.95
C ARG A 162 -11.20 -8.98 -9.11
N GLU A 163 -11.80 -9.59 -8.08
CA GLU A 163 -12.66 -8.86 -7.14
C GLU A 163 -11.93 -7.70 -6.45
N ARG A 164 -10.68 -7.91 -6.03
CA ARG A 164 -9.85 -6.85 -5.43
C ARG A 164 -9.53 -5.72 -6.41
N LEU A 165 -9.33 -6.05 -7.69
CA LEU A 165 -9.09 -5.08 -8.75
C LEU A 165 -10.37 -4.29 -9.07
N GLU A 166 -11.52 -4.95 -9.16
CA GLU A 166 -12.82 -4.29 -9.33
C GLU A 166 -13.09 -3.28 -8.21
N VAL A 167 -12.88 -3.68 -6.94
CA VAL A 167 -13.01 -2.77 -5.79
C VAL A 167 -12.07 -1.57 -5.89
N PHE A 168 -10.84 -1.77 -6.38
CA PHE A 168 -9.89 -0.69 -6.62
C PHE A 168 -10.39 0.26 -7.71
N TYR A 169 -10.84 -0.25 -8.84
CA TYR A 169 -11.32 0.60 -9.94
C TYR A 169 -12.59 1.37 -9.58
N ASP A 170 -13.51 0.74 -8.84
CA ASP A 170 -14.77 1.39 -8.46
C ASP A 170 -14.57 2.52 -7.43
N ASN A 171 -13.62 2.35 -6.50
CA ASN A 171 -13.49 3.24 -5.34
C ASN A 171 -12.23 4.12 -5.39
N THR A 172 -11.11 3.57 -5.83
CA THR A 172 -9.79 4.21 -5.76
C THR A 172 -9.35 4.82 -7.10
N GLU A 173 -9.79 4.33 -8.26
CA GLU A 173 -9.52 5.02 -9.54
C GLU A 173 -10.02 6.48 -9.54
N PRO A 174 -11.18 6.83 -8.97
CA PRO A 174 -11.58 8.23 -8.83
C PRO A 174 -10.58 9.10 -8.06
N VAL A 175 -9.82 8.52 -7.12
CA VAL A 175 -8.73 9.21 -6.41
C VAL A 175 -7.55 9.46 -7.34
N VAL A 176 -7.22 8.48 -8.17
CA VAL A 176 -6.18 8.62 -9.20
C VAL A 176 -6.56 9.75 -10.16
N ASP A 177 -7.80 9.75 -10.67
CA ASP A 177 -8.32 10.80 -11.53
C ASP A 177 -8.31 12.17 -10.86
N HIS A 178 -8.65 12.26 -9.57
CA HIS A 178 -8.58 13.49 -8.81
C HIS A 178 -7.17 14.12 -8.82
N PHE A 179 -6.13 13.36 -8.45
CA PHE A 179 -4.75 13.89 -8.48
C PHE A 179 -4.21 14.11 -9.90
N ARG A 180 -4.70 13.32 -10.88
CA ARG A 180 -4.38 13.50 -12.30
C ARG A 180 -4.94 14.83 -12.83
N ASP A 181 -6.19 15.15 -12.49
CA ASP A 181 -6.86 16.40 -12.87
C ASP A 181 -6.24 17.64 -12.21
N GLU A 182 -5.69 17.49 -11.00
CA GLU A 182 -4.89 18.54 -10.34
C GLU A 182 -3.51 18.75 -10.96
N GLY A 183 -3.04 17.79 -11.77
CA GLY A 183 -1.74 17.85 -12.45
C GLY A 183 -0.54 17.58 -11.53
N VAL A 184 -0.78 16.96 -10.37
CA VAL A 184 0.26 16.60 -9.38
C VAL A 184 0.65 15.13 -9.44
N LEU A 185 -0.15 14.30 -10.10
CA LEU A 185 0.11 12.87 -10.27
C LEU A 185 1.21 12.61 -11.31
N VAL A 186 2.17 11.76 -10.95
CA VAL A 186 3.16 11.21 -11.89
C VAL A 186 2.97 9.70 -12.00
N GLU A 187 2.81 9.21 -13.22
CA GLU A 187 2.68 7.78 -13.50
C GLU A 187 4.06 7.15 -13.74
N VAL A 188 4.30 6.03 -13.07
CA VAL A 188 5.51 5.22 -13.20
C VAL A 188 5.10 3.82 -13.62
N ASP A 189 5.67 3.35 -14.73
CA ASP A 189 5.53 1.95 -15.16
C ASP A 189 6.10 1.02 -14.08
N GLY A 190 5.19 0.27 -13.45
CA GLY A 190 5.44 -0.68 -12.37
C GLY A 190 5.65 -2.12 -12.83
N GLU A 191 5.73 -2.37 -14.13
CA GLU A 191 6.00 -3.71 -14.70
C GLU A 191 7.48 -4.07 -14.73
N ALA A 192 8.35 -3.06 -14.73
CA ALA A 192 9.79 -3.21 -14.66
C ALA A 192 10.26 -3.91 -13.37
N THR A 193 11.55 -4.22 -13.29
CA THR A 193 12.10 -4.84 -12.08
C THR A 193 11.95 -3.91 -10.86
N PRO A 194 11.84 -4.44 -9.63
CA PRO A 194 11.66 -3.61 -8.45
C PRO A 194 12.73 -2.53 -8.24
N ASP A 195 13.94 -2.73 -8.76
CA ASP A 195 15.02 -1.73 -8.71
C ASP A 195 14.86 -0.66 -9.79
N GLU A 196 14.47 -1.03 -11.01
CA GLU A 196 14.20 -0.05 -12.08
C GLU A 196 12.99 0.83 -11.75
N VAL A 197 11.93 0.25 -11.18
CA VAL A 197 10.77 1.01 -10.69
C VAL A 197 11.21 1.97 -9.60
N PHE A 198 12.01 1.51 -8.64
CA PHE A 198 12.52 2.36 -7.56
C PHE A 198 13.31 3.56 -8.07
N GLU A 199 14.24 3.34 -9.01
CA GLU A 199 15.04 4.41 -9.62
C GLU A 199 14.15 5.45 -10.32
N ARG A 200 13.11 5.03 -11.04
CA ARG A 200 12.15 5.95 -11.67
C ARG A 200 11.37 6.77 -10.65
N ILE A 201 10.94 6.15 -9.56
CA ILE A 201 10.27 6.86 -8.45
C ILE A 201 11.23 7.88 -7.83
N ARG A 202 12.50 7.51 -7.61
CA ARG A 202 13.51 8.42 -7.06
C ARG A 202 13.69 9.65 -7.94
N ASP A 203 13.79 9.44 -9.26
CA ASP A 203 13.88 10.54 -10.22
C ASP A 203 12.67 11.50 -10.10
N VAL A 204 11.47 11.01 -9.83
CA VAL A 204 10.29 11.86 -9.61
C VAL A 204 10.41 12.68 -8.32
N VAL A 205 10.87 12.08 -7.24
CA VAL A 205 10.98 12.75 -5.92
C VAL A 205 12.11 13.79 -5.87
N GLU A 206 13.16 13.60 -6.66
CA GLU A 206 14.34 14.48 -6.70
C GLU A 206 14.23 15.67 -7.67
N ASN A 207 13.21 15.69 -8.54
CA ASN A 207 12.98 16.75 -9.54
C ASN A 207 12.18 17.93 -8.97
#